data_AF-A0A354C677-F1
#
_entry.id   AF-A0A354C677-F1
#
_cell.length_a   1.000
_cell.length_b   1.000
_cell.length_c   1.000
_cell.angle_alpha   90.00
_cell.angle_beta   90.00
_cell.angle_gamma   90.00
#
_symmetry.space_group_name_H-M   'P 1'
#
loop_
_entity.id
_entity.type
_entity.pdbx_description
1 polymer ?
#
loop_
_entity_poly.entity_id
_entity_poly.type
_entity_poly.pdbx_seq_one_letter_code
_entity_poly.pdbx_strand_id
1 'polypeptide(L)' 'MSFKRGRTDLPVLLLHNIDQSWDPSDIDLALQEVAKLESVLQEQGHPVTNVPVYDADLGSRLSCYEPAQHIVFNW' A
#
# COMPACT_ATOMS: atom_id res chain seq x y z
N MET A 1 -15.23 26.77 -12.44
CA MET A 1 -14.99 25.31 -12.35
C MET A 1 -14.26 25.04 -11.05
N SER A 2 -14.93 24.44 -10.07
CA SER A 2 -14.29 24.04 -8.81
C SER A 2 -13.66 22.67 -9.03
N PHE A 3 -12.34 22.55 -8.97
CA PHE A 3 -11.70 21.26 -8.86
C PHE A 3 -12.24 20.61 -7.59
N LYS A 4 -12.97 19.50 -7.70
CA LYS A 4 -13.26 18.67 -6.53
C LYS A 4 -11.90 18.27 -5.97
N ARG A 5 -11.53 18.85 -4.83
CA ARG A 5 -10.39 18.38 -4.03
C ARG A 5 -10.64 16.87 -3.85
N GLY A 6 -9.70 16.04 -4.32
CA GLY A 6 -9.87 14.58 -4.28
C GLY A 6 -10.20 14.13 -2.86
N ARG A 7 -10.95 13.03 -2.72
CA ARG A 7 -11.19 12.42 -1.41
C ARG A 7 -9.88 11.83 -0.91
N THR A 8 -9.15 12.62 -0.14
CA THR A 8 -7.89 12.18 0.48
C THR A 8 -8.11 11.49 1.82
N ASP A 9 -9.35 11.37 2.28
CA ASP A 9 -9.73 10.73 3.54
C ASP A 9 -9.97 9.21 3.43
N LEU A 10 -9.87 8.65 2.22
CA LEU A 10 -10.13 7.24 1.97
C LEU A 10 -8.95 6.37 2.45
N PRO A 11 -9.19 5.34 3.29
CA PRO A 11 -8.17 4.36 3.67
C PRO A 11 -7.56 3.65 2.46
N VAL A 12 -6.24 3.56 2.43
CA VAL A 12 -5.46 2.90 1.39
C VAL A 12 -4.74 1.69 1.99
N LEU A 13 -4.91 0.53 1.35
CA LEU A 13 -4.07 -0.64 1.56
C LEU A 13 -2.93 -0.56 0.54
N LEU A 14 -1.72 -0.26 1.02
CA LEU A 14 -0.51 -0.26 0.18
C LEU A 14 0.04 -1.69 0.13
N LEU A 15 -0.41 -2.41 -0.89
CA LEU A 15 -0.02 -3.79 -1.14
C LEU A 15 1.29 -3.81 -1.92
N HIS A 16 2.28 -4.57 -1.45
CA HIS A 16 3.54 -4.72 -2.13
C HIS A 16 4.13 -6.12 -1.92
N ASN A 17 4.78 -6.66 -2.94
CA ASN A 17 5.39 -7.98 -2.88
C ASN A 17 6.83 -7.89 -2.38
N ILE A 18 7.22 -8.78 -1.48
CA ILE A 18 8.61 -9.00 -1.08
C ILE A 18 8.91 -10.49 -1.22
N ASP A 19 9.78 -10.82 -2.16
CA ASP A 19 10.29 -12.17 -2.33
C ASP A 19 11.60 -12.31 -1.55
N GLN A 20 11.64 -13.27 -0.62
CA GLN A 20 12.81 -13.52 0.22
C GLN A 20 13.99 -14.14 -0.54
N SER A 21 13.80 -14.54 -1.80
CA SER A 21 14.86 -15.02 -2.68
C SER A 21 15.62 -13.91 -3.41
N TRP A 22 15.12 -12.67 -3.35
CA TRP A 22 15.82 -11.52 -3.93
C TRP A 22 17.12 -11.21 -3.19
N ASP A 23 18.00 -10.47 -3.86
CA ASP A 23 19.19 -9.94 -3.21
C ASP A 23 18.77 -9.01 -2.06
N PRO A 24 19.45 -9.04 -0.90
CA PRO A 24 19.13 -8.16 0.22
C PRO A 24 19.09 -6.68 -0.17
N SER A 25 19.95 -6.25 -1.10
CA SER A 25 19.94 -4.86 -1.58
C SER A 25 18.70 -4.52 -2.42
N ASP A 26 18.15 -5.47 -3.17
CA ASP A 26 16.91 -5.30 -3.91
C ASP A 26 15.70 -5.23 -2.96
N ILE A 27 15.71 -6.04 -1.89
CA ILE A 27 14.69 -5.95 -0.82
C ILE A 27 14.75 -4.58 -0.14
N ASP A 28 15.94 -4.11 0.22
CA ASP A 28 16.13 -2.80 0.85
C ASP A 28 15.65 -1.66 -0.06
N LEU A 29 15.94 -1.73 -1.36
CA LEU A 29 15.47 -0.75 -2.33
C LEU A 29 13.94 -0.76 -2.44
N ALA A 30 13.32 -1.93 -2.54
CA ALA A 30 11.86 -2.06 -2.59
C ALA A 30 11.21 -1.46 -1.32
N LEU A 31 11.74 -1.78 -0.14
CA LEU A 31 11.23 -1.23 1.13
C LEU A 31 11.39 0.30 1.22
N GLN A 32 12.48 0.86 0.69
CA GLN A 32 12.66 2.31 0.61
C GLN A 32 11.66 2.98 -0.32
N GLU A 33 11.31 2.35 -1.43
CA GLU A 33 10.30 2.86 -2.36
C GLU A 33 8.89 2.79 -1.77
N VAL A 34 8.54 1.68 -1.11
CA VAL A 34 7.29 1.55 -0.34
C VAL A 34 7.19 2.63 0.73
N ALA A 35 8.25 2.87 1.49
CA ALA A 35 8.27 3.91 2.52
C ALA A 35 8.03 5.31 1.96
N LYS A 36 8.57 5.62 0.77
CA LYS A 36 8.32 6.88 0.07
C LYS A 36 6.85 7.00 -0.36
N LEU A 37 6.28 5.93 -0.91
CA LEU A 37 4.87 5.91 -1.31
C LEU A 37 3.94 6.10 -0.11
N GLU A 38 4.21 5.40 0.99
CA GLU A 38 3.46 5.53 2.24
C GLU A 38 3.50 6.98 2.75
N SER A 39 4.68 7.59 2.84
CA SER A 39 4.84 8.98 3.29
C SER A 39 4.03 9.95 2.43
N VAL A 40 4.14 9.85 1.10
CA VAL A 40 3.45 10.76 0.18
C VAL A 40 1.92 10.61 0.27
N LEU A 41 1.41 9.38 0.40
CA LEU A 41 -0.03 9.14 0.57
C LEU A 41 -0.53 9.70 1.90
N GLN A 42 0.22 9.50 2.99
CA GLN A 42 -0.11 10.07 4.30
C GLN A 42 -0.09 11.60 4.28
N GLU A 43 0.91 12.22 3.64
CA GLU A 43 1.02 13.68 3.47
C GLU A 43 -0.16 14.26 2.66
N GLN A 44 -0.70 13.50 1.71
CA GLN A 44 -1.91 13.90 0.98
C GLN A 44 -3.19 13.81 1.84
N GLY A 45 -3.14 13.07 2.96
CA GLY A 45 -4.22 12.94 3.93
C GLY A 45 -4.81 11.53 4.05
N HIS A 46 -4.30 10.56 3.29
CA HIS A 46 -4.82 9.20 3.29
C HIS A 46 -4.38 8.45 4.55
N PRO A 47 -5.30 7.77 5.26
CA PRO A 47 -4.93 6.70 6.17
C PRO A 47 -4.31 5.56 5.35
N VAL A 48 -3.04 5.23 5.58
CA VAL A 48 -2.35 4.16 4.84
C VAL A 48 -2.11 2.98 5.78
N THR A 49 -2.46 1.78 5.33
CA THR A 49 -2.05 0.52 5.95
C THR A 49 -1.12 -0.19 4.99
N ASN A 50 0.10 -0.44 5.46
CA ASN A 50 1.11 -1.14 4.68
C ASN A 50 0.88 -2.67 4.76
N VAL A 51 0.75 -3.33 3.61
CA VAL A 51 0.38 -4.76 3.51
C VAL A 51 1.44 -5.50 2.67
N PRO A 52 2.52 -6.01 3.29
CA PRO A 52 3.49 -6.82 2.59
C PRO A 52 2.93 -8.21 2.23
N VAL A 53 3.25 -8.66 1.03
CA VAL A 53 2.88 -9.97 0.48
C VAL A 53 4.14 -10.78 0.24
N TYR A 54 4.26 -11.89 0.96
CA TYR A 54 5.43 -12.78 0.90
C TYR A 54 5.13 -14.12 0.20
N ASP A 55 3.85 -14.37 -0.10
CA ASP A 55 3.35 -15.62 -0.66
C ASP A 55 2.13 -15.35 -1.55
N ALA A 56 1.62 -16.41 -2.18
CA ALA A 56 0.47 -16.32 -3.06
C ALA A 56 -0.88 -16.20 -2.31
N ASP A 57 -0.91 -16.28 -0.97
CA ASP A 57 -2.16 -16.24 -0.20
C ASP A 57 -2.60 -14.81 0.11
N LEU A 58 -2.95 -14.11 -0.96
CA LEU A 58 -3.50 -12.76 -0.88
C LEU A 58 -4.90 -12.73 -0.22
N GLY A 59 -5.67 -13.80 -0.38
CA GLY A 59 -7.03 -13.89 0.13
C GLY A 59 -7.07 -13.82 1.65
N SER A 60 -6.25 -14.62 2.34
CA SER A 60 -6.17 -14.58 3.79
C SER A 60 -5.69 -13.22 4.31
N ARG A 61 -4.71 -12.60 3.64
CA ARG A 61 -4.18 -11.27 4.01
C ARG A 61 -5.23 -10.18 3.91
N LEU A 62 -6.07 -10.21 2.86
CA LEU A 62 -7.07 -9.17 2.64
C LEU A 62 -8.41 -9.44 3.35
N SER A 63 -8.60 -10.63 3.90
CA SER A 63 -9.89 -11.08 4.47
C SER A 63 -10.42 -10.24 5.64
N CYS A 64 -9.55 -9.50 6.33
CA CYS A 64 -9.93 -8.65 7.45
C CYS A 64 -10.36 -7.23 7.05
N TYR A 65 -10.23 -6.85 5.77
CA TYR A 65 -10.60 -5.54 5.28
C TYR A 65 -11.95 -5.55 4.58
N GLU A 66 -12.78 -4.54 4.86
CA GLU A 66 -14.05 -4.31 4.16
C GLU A 66 -13.79 -3.70 2.77
N PRO A 67 -14.14 -4.39 1.66
CA PRO A 67 -13.84 -3.92 0.31
C PRO A 67 -14.49 -2.57 -0.03
N ALA A 68 -15.65 -2.27 0.54
CA ALA A 68 -16.34 -1.01 0.28
C ALA A 68 -15.69 0.21 0.99
N GLN A 69 -14.76 -0.01 1.93
CA GLN A 69 -14.16 1.04 2.76
C GLN A 69 -12.69 1.32 2.45
N HIS A 70 -12.07 0.54 1.56
CA HIS A 70 -10.64 0.64 1.28
C HIS A 70 -10.38 0.77 -0.22
N ILE A 71 -9.35 1.54 -0.55
CA ILE A 71 -8.70 1.50 -1.87
C ILE A 71 -7.49 0.57 -1.75
N VAL A 72 -7.31 -0.31 -2.73
CA VAL A 72 -6.07 -1.09 -2.85
C VAL A 72 -5.12 -0.33 -3.80
N PHE A 73 -3.96 0.06 -3.28
CA PHE A 73 -2.83 0.49 -4.08
C PHE A 73 -1.89 -0.71 -4.19
N ASN A 74 -1.84 -1.33 -5.37
CA ASN A 74 -0.97 -2.46 -5.65
C ASN A 74 0.30 -1.96 -6.35
N TRP A 75 1.46 -2.12 -5.71
CA TRP A 75 2.76 -1.67 -6.20
C TRP A 75 3.76 -2.85 -6.27
#